data_AF-E4Y0N0-F1
#
_entry.id   AF-E4Y0N0-F1
#
_cell.length_a   1.000
_cell.length_b   1.000
_cell.length_c   1.000
_cell.angle_alpha   90.00
_cell.angle_beta   90.00
_cell.angle_gamma   90.00
#
_symmetry.space_group_name_H-M   'P 1'
#
loop_
_entity.id
_entity.type
_entity.pdbx_description
1 polymer ?
#
loop_
_entity_poly.entity_id
_entity_poly.type
_entity_poly.pdbx_seq_one_letter_code
_entity_poly.pdbx_strand_id
1 'polypeptide(L)'
;MNYFSDQEINNECLAVCDGEFFECTKACENTECSRKCIDELDVCENSCPCGADCPTGCVDCPEHPLCEDECEDAQLNNEEYQICLNEAIYELDICLKTCPPDIDCHNLCYARYSQQLFTCPCFGKETTTTTTDVSTVTTTTTDLTPIEPSDVFILVIPIYVDK
;
A
#
# COMPACT_ATOMS: atom_id res chain seq x y z
N MET A 1 -6.10 -9.60 -12.32
CA MET A 1 -5.55 -10.42 -11.22
C MET A 1 -6.57 -11.46 -10.82
N ASN A 2 -6.13 -12.67 -10.45
CA ASN A 2 -6.99 -13.60 -9.72
C ASN A 2 -6.86 -13.23 -8.25
N TYR A 3 -7.90 -12.64 -7.68
CA TYR A 3 -7.99 -12.39 -6.26
C TYR A 3 -8.18 -13.72 -5.54
N PHE A 4 -7.22 -14.11 -4.70
CA PHE A 4 -7.36 -15.26 -3.81
C PHE A 4 -7.94 -14.80 -2.49
N SER A 5 -8.92 -15.53 -1.97
CA SER A 5 -9.46 -15.28 -0.63
C SER A 5 -8.41 -15.59 0.44
N ASP A 6 -8.48 -14.94 1.61
CA ASP A 6 -7.60 -15.24 2.76
C ASP A 6 -7.57 -16.75 3.10
N GLN A 7 -8.70 -17.44 2.88
CA GLN A 7 -8.82 -18.88 3.08
C GLN A 7 -8.00 -19.69 2.05
N GLU A 8 -8.00 -19.26 0.79
CA GLU A 8 -7.18 -19.89 -0.26
C GLU A 8 -5.70 -19.67 0.01
N ILE A 9 -5.33 -18.45 0.42
CA ILE A 9 -3.97 -18.09 0.84
C ILE A 9 -3.53 -18.92 2.06
N ASN A 10 -4.40 -19.07 3.07
CA ASN A 10 -4.14 -19.93 4.23
C ASN A 10 -3.85 -21.37 3.81
N ASN A 11 -4.68 -21.95 2.94
CA ASN A 11 -4.50 -23.34 2.49
C ASN A 11 -3.17 -23.53 1.74
N GLU A 12 -2.77 -22.56 0.92
CA GLU A 12 -1.46 -22.57 0.25
C GLU A 12 -0.31 -22.47 1.26
N CYS A 13 -0.44 -21.60 2.25
CA CYS A 13 0.53 -21.46 3.35
C CYS A 13 0.71 -22.78 4.12
N LEU A 14 -0.39 -23.42 4.53
CA LEU A 14 -0.35 -24.69 5.26
C LEU A 14 0.29 -25.80 4.44
N ALA A 15 0.05 -25.83 3.12
CA ALA A 15 0.69 -26.80 2.24
C ALA A 15 2.22 -26.61 2.16
N VAL A 16 2.71 -25.37 2.24
CA VAL A 16 4.15 -25.08 2.35
C VAL A 16 4.68 -25.56 3.69
N CYS A 17 4.02 -25.22 4.80
CA CYS A 17 4.41 -25.67 6.15
C CYS A 17 4.51 -27.20 6.25
N ASP A 18 3.51 -27.92 5.73
CA ASP A 18 3.50 -29.39 5.66
C ASP A 18 4.70 -29.94 4.85
N GLY A 19 5.03 -29.28 3.74
CA GLY A 19 6.17 -29.64 2.90
C GLY A 19 7.51 -29.46 3.61
N GLU A 20 7.70 -28.33 4.30
CA GLU A 20 8.90 -28.04 5.08
C GLU A 20 9.05 -29.01 6.27
N PHE A 21 7.95 -29.29 6.97
CA PHE A 21 7.91 -30.28 8.04
C PHE A 21 8.30 -31.67 7.53
N PHE A 22 7.78 -32.09 6.37
CA PHE A 22 8.12 -33.38 5.79
C PHE A 22 9.62 -33.48 5.44
N GLU A 23 10.20 -32.45 4.84
CA GLU A 23 11.65 -32.45 4.53
C GLU A 23 12.51 -32.36 5.79
N CYS A 24 12.09 -31.59 6.81
CA CYS A 24 12.77 -31.53 8.11
C CYS A 24 12.82 -32.91 8.78
N THR A 25 11.66 -33.56 8.91
CA THR A 25 11.56 -34.86 9.61
C THR A 25 12.31 -35.97 8.90
N LYS A 26 12.34 -35.95 7.56
CA LYS A 26 13.12 -36.88 6.73
C LYS A 26 14.63 -36.75 6.94
N ALA A 27 15.12 -35.57 7.31
CA ALA A 27 16.52 -35.33 7.64
C ALA A 27 16.88 -35.68 9.10
N CYS A 28 15.90 -36.04 9.94
CA CYS A 28 16.13 -36.31 11.36
C CYS A 28 16.61 -37.74 11.65
N GLU A 29 17.62 -37.84 12.52
CA GLU A 29 18.16 -39.12 13.00
C GLU A 29 17.66 -39.50 14.41
N ASN A 30 16.98 -38.59 15.11
CA ASN A 30 16.53 -38.80 16.49
C ASN A 30 15.25 -38.03 16.82
N THR A 31 14.66 -38.35 17.99
CA THR A 31 13.38 -37.78 18.45
C THR A 31 13.48 -36.32 18.85
N GLU A 32 14.64 -35.84 19.31
CA GLU A 32 14.83 -34.42 19.64
C GLU A 32 14.77 -33.55 18.38
N CYS A 33 15.37 -34.03 17.28
CA CYS A 33 15.28 -33.41 15.98
C CYS A 33 13.82 -33.37 15.49
N SER A 34 13.10 -34.49 15.55
CA SER A 34 11.69 -34.53 15.15
C SER A 34 10.83 -33.56 15.96
N ARG A 35 11.11 -33.39 17.26
CA ARG A 35 10.40 -32.42 18.09
C ARG A 35 10.63 -30.98 17.63
N LYS A 36 11.85 -30.63 17.21
CA LYS A 36 12.14 -29.30 16.64
C LYS A 36 11.36 -29.06 15.34
N CYS A 37 11.26 -30.05 14.46
CA CYS A 37 10.44 -29.92 13.26
C CYS A 37 8.97 -29.65 13.59
N ILE A 38 8.43 -30.27 14.66
CA ILE A 38 7.05 -30.01 15.11
C ILE A 38 6.93 -28.59 15.67
N ASP A 39 7.90 -28.13 16.46
CA ASP A 39 7.92 -26.76 16.98
C ASP A 39 7.98 -25.74 15.80
N GLU A 40 8.74 -26.02 14.75
CA GLU A 40 8.83 -25.19 13.54
C GLU A 40 7.53 -25.21 12.72
N LEU A 41 6.87 -26.37 12.60
CA LEU A 41 5.56 -26.49 11.96
C LEU A 41 4.51 -25.62 12.67
N ASP A 42 4.43 -25.70 14.00
CA ASP A 42 3.46 -24.91 14.78
C ASP A 42 3.69 -23.40 14.58
N VAL A 43 4.95 -22.95 14.58
CA VAL A 43 5.28 -21.55 14.29
C VAL A 43 4.85 -21.15 12.87
N CYS A 44 5.10 -22.02 11.87
CA CYS A 44 4.71 -21.77 10.49
C CYS A 44 3.18 -21.64 10.36
N GLU A 45 2.42 -22.63 10.83
CA GLU A 45 0.95 -22.64 10.75
C GLU A 45 0.32 -21.46 11.49
N ASN A 46 0.86 -21.08 12.64
CA ASN A 46 0.37 -19.94 13.41
C ASN A 46 0.60 -18.60 12.69
N SER A 47 1.71 -18.48 11.95
CA SER A 47 2.07 -17.28 11.19
C SER A 47 1.36 -17.14 9.84
N CYS A 48 0.72 -18.20 9.34
CA CYS A 48 -0.07 -18.13 8.12
C CYS A 48 -1.26 -17.16 8.27
N PRO A 49 -1.71 -16.49 7.19
CA PRO A 49 -2.96 -15.74 7.19
C PRO A 49 -4.12 -16.62 7.65
N CYS A 50 -5.02 -16.12 8.51
CA CYS A 50 -6.05 -16.88 9.22
C CYS A 50 -5.53 -17.86 10.31
N GLY A 51 -4.22 -17.87 10.58
CA GLY A 51 -3.59 -18.56 11.70
C GLY A 51 -3.73 -17.82 13.03
N ALA A 52 -3.12 -18.36 14.08
CA ALA A 52 -3.22 -17.79 15.42
C ALA A 52 -2.59 -16.38 15.56
N ASP A 53 -1.52 -16.11 14.80
CA ASP A 53 -0.85 -14.81 14.79
C ASP A 53 -1.54 -13.82 13.83
N CYS A 54 -2.33 -14.31 12.88
CA CYS A 54 -3.00 -13.54 11.83
C CYS A 54 -4.51 -13.85 11.73
N PRO A 55 -5.31 -13.67 12.81
CA PRO A 55 -6.68 -14.20 12.86
C PRO A 55 -7.63 -13.58 11.83
N THR A 56 -7.37 -12.35 11.36
CA THR A 56 -8.17 -11.67 10.33
C THR A 56 -7.54 -11.76 8.93
N GLY A 57 -6.71 -12.78 8.68
CA GLY A 57 -6.11 -12.99 7.35
C GLY A 57 -5.02 -11.96 7.03
N CYS A 58 -4.93 -11.56 5.76
CA CYS A 58 -3.92 -10.62 5.29
C CYS A 58 -4.06 -9.20 5.87
N VAL A 59 -5.23 -8.86 6.42
CA VAL A 59 -5.44 -7.57 7.12
C VAL A 59 -4.51 -7.41 8.32
N ASP A 60 -4.29 -8.50 9.07
CA ASP A 60 -3.44 -8.49 10.27
C ASP A 60 -1.99 -8.91 9.95
N CYS A 61 -1.74 -9.44 8.74
CA CYS A 61 -0.43 -9.94 8.32
C CYS A 61 -0.01 -9.45 6.92
N PRO A 62 0.09 -8.12 6.73
CA PRO A 62 0.49 -7.53 5.45
C PRO A 62 1.93 -7.88 5.04
N GLU A 63 2.79 -8.20 6.01
CA GLU A 63 4.19 -8.60 5.77
C GLU A 63 4.34 -10.07 5.39
N HIS A 64 3.26 -10.86 5.44
CA HIS A 64 3.33 -12.28 5.12
C HIS A 64 3.56 -12.45 3.60
N PRO A 65 4.54 -13.25 3.13
CA PRO A 65 4.91 -13.31 1.71
C PRO A 65 3.80 -13.73 0.73
N LEU A 66 2.77 -14.41 1.22
CA LEU A 66 1.60 -14.81 0.43
C LEU A 66 0.46 -13.79 0.44
N CYS A 67 0.56 -12.73 1.25
CA CYS A 67 -0.37 -11.62 1.20
C CYS A 67 0.14 -10.64 0.13
N GLU A 68 -0.61 -10.54 -0.96
CA GLU A 68 -0.36 -9.51 -1.97
C GLU A 68 -0.73 -8.15 -1.35
N ASP A 69 0.19 -7.18 -1.40
CA ASP A 69 -0.14 -5.81 -1.05
C ASP A 69 -1.05 -5.26 -2.16
N GLU A 70 -2.37 -5.37 -1.97
CA GLU A 70 -3.39 -4.83 -2.88
C GLU A 70 -3.25 -3.32 -3.14
N CYS A 71 -2.45 -2.65 -2.30
CA CYS A 71 -2.18 -1.23 -2.38
C CYS A 71 -0.80 -0.91 -2.96
N GLU A 72 0.05 -1.92 -3.22
CA GLU A 72 1.28 -1.73 -3.98
C GLU A 72 0.92 -1.25 -5.38
N ASP A 73 1.45 -0.09 -5.78
CA ASP A 73 1.15 0.55 -7.06
C ASP A 73 -0.36 0.69 -7.37
N ALA A 74 -1.19 0.91 -6.33
CA ALA A 74 -2.66 1.00 -6.43
C ALA A 74 -3.14 1.92 -7.57
N GLN A 75 -2.41 3.01 -7.84
CA GLN A 75 -2.68 3.97 -8.93
C GLN A 75 -2.68 3.31 -10.32
N LEU A 76 -2.05 2.14 -10.47
CA LEU A 76 -1.89 1.40 -11.72
C LEU A 76 -2.70 0.10 -11.75
N ASN A 77 -2.80 -0.62 -10.63
CA ASN A 77 -3.36 -1.98 -10.60
C ASN A 77 -4.69 -2.11 -9.83
N ASN A 78 -5.12 -1.10 -9.08
CA ASN A 78 -6.35 -1.14 -8.28
C ASN A 78 -7.44 -0.26 -8.91
N GLU A 79 -8.40 -0.90 -9.60
CA GLU A 79 -9.48 -0.21 -10.32
C GLU A 79 -10.38 0.61 -9.37
N GLU A 80 -10.66 0.10 -8.17
CA GLU A 80 -11.50 0.80 -7.19
C GLU A 80 -10.82 2.07 -6.67
N TYR A 81 -9.51 2.01 -6.39
CA TYR A 81 -8.73 3.20 -6.01
C TYR A 81 -8.67 4.22 -7.14
N GLN A 82 -8.43 3.76 -8.38
CA GLN A 82 -8.41 4.64 -9.55
C GLN A 82 -9.75 5.35 -9.75
N ILE A 83 -10.87 4.63 -9.62
CA ILE A 83 -12.21 5.23 -9.73
C ILE A 83 -12.40 6.29 -8.64
N CYS A 84 -12.09 5.96 -7.38
CA CYS A 84 -12.25 6.88 -6.26
C CYS A 84 -11.38 8.15 -6.41
N LEU A 85 -10.10 7.98 -6.78
CA LEU A 85 -9.17 9.08 -7.01
C LEU A 85 -9.66 9.99 -8.14
N ASN A 86 -10.11 9.42 -9.26
CA ASN A 86 -10.60 10.18 -10.39
C ASN A 86 -11.90 10.94 -10.06
N GLU A 87 -12.80 10.34 -9.30
CA GLU A 87 -14.02 11.01 -8.82
C GLU A 87 -13.68 12.21 -7.93
N ALA A 88 -12.74 12.04 -6.98
CA ALA A 88 -12.31 13.12 -6.11
C ALA A 88 -11.65 14.27 -6.89
N ILE A 89 -10.83 13.95 -7.90
CA ILE A 89 -10.21 14.95 -8.78
C ILE A 89 -11.26 15.69 -9.60
N TYR A 90 -12.26 14.98 -10.12
CA TYR A 90 -13.35 15.57 -10.91
C TYR A 90 -14.17 16.57 -10.09
N GLU A 91 -14.53 16.21 -8.86
CA GLU A 91 -15.25 17.10 -7.94
C GLU A 91 -14.40 18.32 -7.53
N LEU A 92 -13.09 18.13 -7.35
CA LEU A 92 -12.16 19.23 -7.08
C LEU A 92 -12.11 20.23 -8.25
N ASP A 93 -11.99 19.75 -9.48
CA ASP A 93 -11.95 20.58 -10.69
C ASP A 93 -13.24 21.41 -10.85
N ILE A 94 -14.40 20.80 -10.63
CA ILE A 94 -15.70 21.51 -10.63
C ILE A 94 -15.72 22.60 -9.55
N CYS A 95 -15.28 22.27 -8.35
CA CYS A 95 -15.26 23.21 -7.23
C CYS A 95 -14.39 24.43 -7.54
N LEU A 96 -13.16 24.21 -7.99
CA LEU A 96 -12.21 25.27 -8.33
C LEU A 96 -12.71 26.15 -9.50
N LYS A 97 -13.31 25.55 -10.54
CA LYS A 97 -13.89 26.31 -11.66
C LYS A 97 -15.08 27.19 -11.27
N THR A 98 -15.79 26.81 -10.20
CA THR A 98 -16.96 27.54 -9.71
C THR A 98 -16.59 28.62 -8.68
N CYS A 99 -15.36 28.58 -8.14
CA CYS A 99 -14.93 29.55 -7.17
C CYS A 99 -14.77 30.96 -7.77
N PRO A 100 -15.23 32.00 -7.06
CA PRO A 100 -14.77 33.37 -7.33
C PRO A 100 -13.26 33.47 -7.03
N PRO A 101 -12.59 34.59 -7.39
CA PRO A 101 -11.18 34.83 -7.04
C PRO A 101 -11.04 35.08 -5.53
N ASP A 102 -11.24 34.02 -4.76
CA ASP A 102 -11.32 33.98 -3.31
C ASP A 102 -10.52 32.78 -2.80
N ILE A 103 -9.53 33.06 -1.97
CA ILE A 103 -8.60 32.04 -1.48
C ILE A 103 -9.29 31.06 -0.53
N ASP A 104 -10.27 31.54 0.23
CA ASP A 104 -11.01 30.73 1.19
C ASP A 104 -11.88 29.69 0.47
N CYS A 105 -12.47 30.05 -0.68
CA CYS A 105 -13.17 29.12 -1.56
C CYS A 105 -12.26 27.98 -2.05
N HIS A 106 -11.06 28.31 -2.54
CA HIS A 106 -10.10 27.30 -3.00
C HIS A 106 -9.67 26.38 -1.85
N ASN A 107 -9.36 26.93 -0.67
CA ASN A 107 -9.00 26.16 0.51
C ASN A 107 -10.11 25.17 0.90
N LEU A 108 -11.38 25.59 0.80
CA LEU A 108 -12.52 24.70 1.05
C LEU A 108 -12.60 23.56 0.03
N CYS A 109 -12.35 23.83 -1.26
CA CYS A 109 -12.30 22.79 -2.30
C CYS A 109 -11.23 21.74 -1.99
N TYR A 110 -10.02 22.17 -1.64
CA TYR A 110 -8.94 21.24 -1.26
C TYR A 110 -9.24 20.48 0.03
N ALA A 111 -9.87 21.13 1.01
CA ALA A 111 -10.28 20.47 2.25
C ALA A 111 -11.32 19.37 2.00
N ARG A 112 -12.26 19.59 1.07
CA ARG A 112 -13.24 18.57 0.66
C ARG A 112 -12.58 17.43 -0.11
N TYR A 113 -11.71 17.75 -1.07
CA TYR A 113 -10.94 16.76 -1.81
C TYR A 113 -10.16 15.84 -0.88
N SER A 114 -9.43 16.41 0.09
CA SER A 114 -8.69 15.62 1.08
C SER A 114 -9.61 14.69 1.89
N GLN A 115 -10.78 15.16 2.32
CA GLN A 115 -11.76 14.31 3.03
C GLN A 115 -12.27 13.15 2.17
N GLN A 116 -12.47 13.36 0.87
CA GLN A 116 -12.87 12.28 -0.05
C GLN A 116 -11.75 11.25 -0.22
N LEU A 117 -10.49 11.69 -0.34
CA LEU A 117 -9.35 10.77 -0.45
C LEU A 117 -9.24 9.83 0.77
N PHE A 118 -9.50 10.32 1.99
CA PHE A 118 -9.51 9.46 3.19
C PHE A 118 -10.51 8.31 3.14
N THR A 119 -11.49 8.37 2.23
CA THR A 119 -12.47 7.30 2.03
C THR A 119 -12.10 6.36 0.89
N CYS A 120 -11.09 6.68 0.09
CA CYS A 120 -10.63 5.83 -0.99
C CYS A 120 -9.90 4.58 -0.45
N PRO A 121 -10.07 3.42 -1.11
CA PRO A 121 -9.27 2.24 -0.80
C PRO A 121 -7.78 2.56 -0.99
N CYS A 122 -6.88 1.94 -0.23
CA CYS A 122 -5.43 2.16 -0.33
C CYS A 122 -4.89 3.57 -0.02
N PHE A 123 -5.73 4.56 0.26
CA PHE A 123 -5.26 5.89 0.63
C PHE A 123 -4.49 5.86 1.96
N GLY A 124 -3.25 6.36 1.93
CA GLY A 124 -2.35 6.34 3.09
C GLY A 124 -1.78 4.95 3.43
N LYS A 125 -2.03 3.94 2.58
CA LYS A 125 -1.51 2.58 2.69
C LYS A 125 -0.46 2.22 1.63
N GLU A 126 -0.22 3.09 0.65
CA GLU A 126 0.86 2.87 -0.32
C GLU A 126 2.20 2.70 0.41
N THR A 127 2.73 1.47 0.40
CA THR A 127 4.07 1.15 0.87
C THR A 127 5.05 1.78 -0.12
N THR A 128 5.41 3.03 0.13
CA THR A 128 6.36 3.87 -0.62
C THR A 128 7.31 3.05 -1.52
N THR A 129 6.95 2.86 -2.80
CA THR A 129 7.93 2.60 -3.83
C THR A 129 8.89 3.76 -3.77
N THR A 130 10.15 3.47 -3.44
CA THR A 130 11.23 4.46 -3.29
C THR A 130 11.46 5.12 -4.64
N THR A 131 10.63 6.10 -4.98
CA THR A 131 10.99 7.13 -5.93
C THR A 131 11.86 8.08 -5.15
N THR A 132 13.16 7.92 -5.37
CA THR A 132 14.18 8.84 -4.88
C THR A 132 13.79 10.25 -5.31
N ASP A 133 13.76 11.17 -4.32
CA ASP A 133 13.62 12.63 -4.40
C ASP A 133 12.22 13.21 -4.74
N VAL A 134 11.53 13.85 -3.78
CA VAL A 134 11.73 15.25 -3.34
C VAL A 134 10.72 15.62 -2.22
N SER A 135 11.27 16.16 -1.13
CA SER A 135 10.67 17.03 -0.09
C SER A 135 9.59 16.48 0.83
N THR A 136 10.06 15.88 1.93
CA THR A 136 9.50 16.12 3.26
C THR A 136 9.58 17.61 3.60
N VAL A 137 8.44 18.31 3.58
CA VAL A 137 8.35 19.63 4.22
C VAL A 137 8.40 19.42 5.73
N THR A 138 9.62 19.47 6.27
CA THR A 138 9.86 19.54 7.70
C THR A 138 9.61 20.98 8.11
N THR A 139 8.50 21.25 8.81
CA THR A 139 8.15 22.58 9.34
C THR A 139 9.13 22.98 10.44
N THR A 140 10.26 23.57 10.04
CA THR A 140 11.20 24.22 10.95
C THR A 140 11.01 25.72 10.82
N THR A 141 10.40 26.34 11.83
CA THR A 141 10.23 27.80 11.93
C THR A 141 11.60 28.48 11.94
N THR A 142 12.04 28.96 10.78
CA THR A 142 13.22 29.83 10.63
C THR A 142 12.85 30.92 9.63
N ASP A 143 13.19 32.17 9.96
CA ASP A 143 12.79 33.40 9.27
C ASP A 143 12.69 33.28 7.74
N LEU A 144 11.50 33.59 7.22
CA LEU A 144 11.18 33.55 5.80
C LEU A 144 11.84 34.72 5.05
N THR A 145 12.85 34.43 4.22
CA THR A 145 13.20 35.31 3.10
C THR A 145 12.36 34.96 1.86
N PRO A 146 11.94 35.92 1.03
CA PRO A 146 11.13 35.66 -0.16
C PRO A 146 11.85 34.78 -1.18
N ILE A 147 11.11 33.83 -1.77
CA ILE A 147 11.59 32.93 -2.84
C ILE A 147 11.59 33.71 -4.16
N GLU A 148 12.69 33.70 -4.91
CA GLU A 148 12.79 34.42 -6.19
C GLU A 148 12.29 33.57 -7.37
N PRO A 149 11.79 34.18 -8.47
CA PRO A 149 11.21 33.45 -9.60
C PRO A 149 12.18 32.50 -10.31
N SER A 150 13.48 32.68 -10.11
CA SER A 150 14.54 31.81 -10.66
C SER A 150 14.61 30.43 -10.01
N ASP A 151 13.95 30.22 -8.87
CA ASP A 151 14.01 28.98 -8.10
C ASP A 151 12.93 27.96 -8.53
N VAL A 152 12.12 28.29 -9.55
CA VAL A 152 11.05 27.43 -10.08
C VAL A 152 11.46 26.85 -11.43
N PHE A 153 11.90 25.58 -11.45
CA PHE A 153 12.11 24.83 -12.68
C PHE A 153 10.88 23.99 -13.02
N ILE A 154 10.11 24.44 -14.01
CA ILE A 154 8.98 23.66 -14.55
C ILE A 154 9.53 22.66 -15.57
N LEU A 155 9.51 21.38 -15.23
CA LEU A 155 9.88 20.31 -16.16
C LEU A 155 8.69 20.03 -17.10
N VAL A 156 8.79 20.51 -18.34
CA VAL A 156 7.80 20.21 -19.39
C VAL A 156 8.24 18.92 -20.10
N ILE A 157 7.50 17.82 -19.90
CA ILE A 157 7.72 16.56 -20.62
C ILE A 157 6.93 16.61 -21.93
N PRO A 158 7.57 16.64 -23.11
CA PRO A 158 6.86 16.59 -24.37
C PRO A 158 6.30 15.18 -24.60
N ILE A 159 4.99 15.07 -24.76
CA ILE A 159 4.33 13.84 -25.17
C ILE A 159 4.61 13.66 -26.66
N TYR A 160 5.48 12.71 -27.01
CA TYR A 160 5.66 12.27 -28.39
C TYR A 160 4.44 11.44 -28.79
N VAL A 161 3.66 11.96 -29.73
CA VAL A 161 2.58 11.21 -30.38
C VAL A 161 3.17 10.63 -31.66
N ASP A 162 3.44 9.31 -31.66
CA ASP A 162 3.83 8.60 -32.87
C ASP A 162 2.67 8.63 -33.89
N LYS A 163 3.03 8.80 -35.16
CA LYS A 163 2.14 9.13 -36.28
C LYS A 163 1.81 7.92 -37.14
#